data_AF-A0AAW2MGD0-F1
#
_entry.id   AF-A0AAW2MGD0-F1
#
_cell.length_a   1.000
_cell.length_b   1.000
_cell.length_c   1.000
_cell.angle_alpha   90.00
_cell.angle_beta   90.00
_cell.angle_gamma   90.00
#
_symmetry.space_group_name_H-M   'P 1'
#
loop_
_entity.id
_entity.type
_entity.pdbx_description
1 polymer ?
#
loop_
_entity_poly.entity_id
_entity_poly.type
_entity_poly.pdbx_seq_one_letter_code
_entity_poly.pdbx_strand_id
1 'polypeptide(L)'
;MEYFSRLIKRSTTNSDFNFHPKCEKLKITHLLFADDLMLFSRGDLPSIRILMECLQEFRDVSGLAVNTAKSNIFTAGIQNDTLDEVLAMTEFARGHMPVRYLGIPLAAQRLSVTDYSPLVDQIAGCICKWTAKSLSFAGRLELIRSVLQGVECFWLQVFPLPMAVIEKIHRLCRAFLWNSKRAPVAWVDICHPKEEGGLGVRHIQSWNVALLARVLWNIHCKADTLWAKWVNEVYLRGASLWDWQPKKDDSPLLRRLAEIRDRIITDFGSTEAAIRQMTEWTDRKGLVTSIAYEYFRPKLPKQPWKASIWKAFIPQILIHSLAWTTGEWFGITRMSTLLSAVKWLKKGKTGSSVQNKARHLALACTVYSLWRHRNEIIFEGKAPNPDGLVISIKITVYRLILTLFPQGL
;
A
#
# COMPACT_ATOMS: atom_id res chain seq x y z
N MET A 1 5.18 23.57 -22.53
CA MET A 1 5.52 22.16 -22.87
C MET A 1 4.78 21.61 -24.07
N GLU A 2 3.47 21.82 -24.24
CA GLU A 2 2.78 21.33 -25.46
C GLU A 2 3.37 21.91 -26.76
N TYR A 3 3.75 23.20 -26.77
CA TYR A 3 4.47 23.82 -27.88
C TYR A 3 5.75 23.06 -28.23
N PHE A 4 6.58 22.71 -27.23
CA PHE A 4 7.79 21.91 -27.43
C PHE A 4 7.49 20.54 -28.04
N SER A 5 6.43 19.86 -27.56
CA SER A 5 6.01 18.58 -28.13
C SER A 5 5.61 18.68 -29.60
N ARG A 6 4.97 19.79 -30.02
CA ARG A 6 4.61 20.05 -31.42
C ARG A 6 5.84 20.42 -32.25
N LEU A 7 6.75 21.20 -31.68
CA LEU A 7 8.02 21.59 -32.30
C LEU A 7 8.86 20.36 -32.64
N ILE A 8 9.15 19.49 -31.67
CA ILE A 8 9.90 18.25 -31.93
C ILE A 8 9.20 17.39 -32.98
N LYS A 9 7.88 17.23 -32.91
CA LYS A 9 7.14 16.44 -33.92
C LYS A 9 7.31 17.01 -35.33
N ARG A 10 7.30 18.34 -35.47
CA ARG A 10 7.56 19.00 -36.75
C ARG A 10 9.00 18.77 -37.21
N SER A 11 9.98 19.02 -36.35
CA SER A 11 11.41 18.91 -36.68
C SER A 11 11.87 17.47 -36.93
N THR A 12 11.12 16.48 -36.46
CA THR A 12 11.39 15.04 -36.70
C THR A 12 10.62 14.48 -37.90
N THR A 13 9.72 15.26 -38.51
CA THR A 13 8.99 14.86 -39.72
C THR A 13 9.71 15.41 -40.95
N ASN A 14 10.21 14.52 -41.83
CA ASN A 14 10.98 14.86 -43.04
C ASN A 14 12.34 15.53 -42.76
N SER A 15 13.06 15.04 -41.77
CA SER A 15 14.43 15.45 -41.44
C SER A 15 15.35 14.22 -41.34
N ASP A 16 16.66 14.45 -41.16
CA ASP A 16 17.66 13.41 -40.91
C ASP A 16 17.57 12.81 -39.49
N PHE A 17 16.45 13.00 -38.80
CA PHE A 17 16.23 12.49 -37.45
C PHE A 17 15.95 10.98 -37.45
N ASN A 18 16.79 10.24 -36.75
CA ASN A 18 16.62 8.82 -36.52
C ASN A 18 16.08 8.55 -35.11
N PHE A 19 14.97 7.82 -35.04
CA PHE A 19 14.37 7.43 -33.78
C PHE A 19 15.22 6.37 -33.06
N HIS A 20 15.15 6.35 -31.73
CA HIS A 20 15.68 5.23 -30.96
C HIS A 20 15.03 3.91 -31.43
N PRO A 21 15.75 2.78 -31.57
CA PRO A 21 15.21 1.55 -32.18
C PRO A 21 13.93 1.01 -31.53
N LYS A 22 13.78 1.20 -30.21
CA LYS A 22 12.55 0.80 -29.48
C LYS A 22 11.44 1.85 -29.52
N CYS A 23 11.65 3.01 -30.12
CA CYS A 23 10.72 4.14 -30.14
C CYS A 23 10.21 4.47 -31.54
N GLU A 24 10.88 4.00 -32.58
CA GLU A 24 10.62 4.28 -33.99
C GLU A 24 9.18 3.98 -34.43
N LYS A 25 8.68 2.76 -34.14
CA LYS A 25 7.31 2.34 -34.54
C LYS A 25 6.21 3.29 -34.07
N LEU A 26 6.36 3.82 -32.87
CA LEU A 26 5.40 4.75 -32.26
C LEU A 26 5.82 6.21 -32.38
N LYS A 27 6.94 6.49 -33.08
CA LYS A 27 7.55 7.80 -33.24
C LYS A 27 7.70 8.53 -31.89
N ILE A 28 8.10 7.80 -30.85
CA ILE A 28 8.29 8.36 -29.50
C ILE A 28 9.59 9.15 -29.47
N THR A 29 9.49 10.45 -29.21
CA THR A 29 10.66 11.35 -29.11
C THR A 29 10.91 11.83 -27.70
N HIS A 30 9.87 11.90 -26.86
CA HIS A 30 10.01 12.42 -25.51
C HIS A 30 8.96 11.88 -24.53
N LEU A 31 9.31 11.90 -23.25
CA LEU A 31 8.40 11.74 -22.11
C LEU A 31 8.50 13.00 -21.24
N LEU A 32 7.34 13.45 -20.75
CA LEU A 32 7.23 14.67 -19.96
C LEU A 32 6.47 14.39 -18.67
N PHE A 33 7.02 14.86 -17.56
CA PHE A 33 6.32 14.92 -16.28
C PHE A 33 6.69 16.22 -15.56
N ALA A 34 5.76 17.18 -15.50
CA ALA A 34 6.03 18.53 -15.01
C ALA A 34 7.27 19.16 -15.70
N ASP A 35 8.34 19.39 -14.97
CA ASP A 35 9.63 19.93 -15.42
C ASP A 35 10.64 18.84 -15.84
N ASP A 36 10.39 17.57 -15.51
CA ASP A 36 11.23 16.45 -15.91
C ASP A 36 10.95 16.04 -17.37
N LEU A 37 11.95 16.23 -18.23
CA LEU A 37 11.93 15.88 -19.65
C LEU A 37 12.93 14.76 -19.95
N MET A 38 12.45 13.70 -20.61
CA MET A 38 13.31 12.68 -21.24
C MET A 38 13.20 12.77 -22.74
N LEU A 39 14.35 12.81 -23.42
CA LEU A 39 14.45 12.80 -24.89
C LEU A 39 15.00 11.46 -25.37
N PHE A 40 14.47 10.97 -26.50
CA PHE A 40 14.87 9.70 -27.11
C PHE A 40 15.21 9.92 -28.58
N SER A 41 16.41 9.54 -28.97
CA SER A 41 16.86 9.49 -30.37
C SER A 41 17.81 8.32 -30.57
N ARG A 42 18.15 8.05 -31.83
CA ARG A 42 19.35 7.28 -32.13
C ARG A 42 20.58 8.11 -31.75
N GLY A 43 21.65 7.40 -31.43
CA GLY A 43 22.92 7.96 -30.97
C GLY A 43 23.81 8.53 -32.07
N ASP A 44 23.23 9.25 -33.03
CA ASP A 44 23.95 9.90 -34.13
C ASP A 44 23.87 11.43 -34.02
N LEU A 45 24.90 12.10 -34.53
CA LEU A 45 25.02 13.55 -34.46
C LEU A 45 23.85 14.31 -35.12
N PRO A 46 23.34 13.93 -36.30
CA PRO A 46 22.20 14.63 -36.91
C PRO A 46 20.97 14.63 -36.00
N SER A 47 20.63 13.47 -35.43
CA SER A 47 19.45 13.35 -34.55
C SER A 47 19.58 14.19 -33.28
N ILE A 48 20.78 14.20 -32.68
CA ILE A 48 21.05 14.95 -31.45
C ILE A 48 21.06 16.45 -31.73
N ARG A 49 21.64 16.88 -32.85
CA ARG A 49 21.62 18.29 -33.28
C ARG A 49 20.19 18.82 -33.42
N ILE A 50 19.31 18.06 -34.07
CA ILE A 50 17.89 18.44 -34.22
C ILE A 50 17.21 18.61 -32.86
N LEU A 51 17.50 17.74 -31.89
CA LEU A 51 16.96 17.87 -30.53
C LEU A 51 17.47 19.13 -29.82
N MET A 52 18.76 19.46 -29.96
CA MET A 52 19.36 20.65 -29.37
C MET A 52 18.82 21.93 -30.01
N GLU A 53 18.63 21.94 -31.34
CA GLU A 53 17.96 23.05 -32.05
C GLU A 53 16.53 23.26 -31.54
N CYS A 54 15.78 22.18 -31.33
CA CYS A 54 14.43 22.27 -30.76
C CYS A 54 14.45 22.84 -29.33
N LEU A 55 15.43 22.48 -28.51
CA LEU A 55 15.58 23.01 -27.16
C LEU A 55 15.96 24.50 -27.18
N GLN A 56 16.81 24.91 -28.13
CA GLN A 56 17.21 26.30 -28.29
C GLN A 56 16.04 27.17 -28.78
N GLU A 57 15.30 26.74 -29.82
CA GLU A 57 14.10 27.45 -30.27
C GLU A 57 13.05 27.54 -29.16
N PHE A 58 12.87 26.46 -28.39
CA PHE A 58 11.97 26.49 -27.23
C PHE A 58 12.41 27.50 -26.17
N ARG A 59 13.72 27.60 -25.90
CA ARG A 59 14.29 28.60 -24.99
C ARG A 59 14.04 30.01 -25.49
N ASP A 60 14.26 30.27 -26.78
CA ASP A 60 14.12 31.60 -27.38
C ASP A 60 12.66 32.10 -27.32
N VAL A 61 11.69 31.19 -27.50
CA VAL A 61 10.26 31.52 -27.46
C VAL A 61 9.72 31.60 -26.03
N SER A 62 10.13 30.68 -25.14
CA SER A 62 9.54 30.56 -23.79
C SER A 62 10.32 31.28 -22.69
N GLY A 63 11.59 31.62 -22.93
CA GLY A 63 12.53 32.07 -21.90
C GLY A 63 13.01 30.97 -20.95
N LEU A 64 12.55 29.72 -21.09
CA LEU A 64 12.95 28.60 -20.23
C LEU A 64 14.21 27.93 -20.78
N ALA A 65 15.25 27.84 -19.96
CA ALA A 65 16.52 27.20 -20.32
C ALA A 65 16.67 25.82 -19.66
N VAL A 66 17.36 24.91 -20.37
CA VAL A 66 17.75 23.61 -19.81
C VAL A 66 18.82 23.81 -18.75
N ASN A 67 18.68 23.12 -17.62
CA ASN A 67 19.70 23.09 -16.58
C ASN A 67 20.77 22.04 -16.91
N THR A 68 21.86 22.46 -17.57
CA THR A 68 22.97 21.59 -17.98
C THR A 68 23.57 20.81 -16.81
N ALA A 69 23.60 21.37 -15.60
CA ALA A 69 24.13 20.69 -14.41
C ALA A 69 23.24 19.55 -13.89
N LYS A 70 21.94 19.56 -14.21
CA LYS A 70 21.00 18.49 -13.85
C LYS A 70 20.72 17.53 -15.01
N SER A 71 20.96 17.98 -16.23
CA SER A 71 20.79 17.19 -17.45
C SER A 71 21.95 16.21 -17.65
N ASN A 72 21.60 14.98 -18.01
CA ASN A 72 22.57 13.92 -18.26
C ASN A 72 22.23 13.16 -19.54
N ILE A 73 23.26 12.70 -20.24
CA ILE A 73 23.13 11.85 -21.42
C ILE A 73 23.39 10.39 -21.04
N PHE A 74 22.45 9.52 -21.41
CA PHE A 74 22.57 8.07 -21.22
C PHE A 74 22.61 7.39 -22.58
N THR A 75 23.65 6.60 -22.83
CA THR A 75 23.89 5.95 -24.12
C THR A 75 24.14 4.45 -23.97
N ALA A 76 23.80 3.70 -25.01
CA ALA A 76 24.08 2.27 -25.10
C ALA A 76 24.43 1.93 -26.55
N GLY A 77 25.55 1.24 -26.76
CA GLY A 77 25.97 0.76 -28.08
C GLY A 77 26.48 1.85 -29.04
N ILE A 78 26.97 2.99 -28.53
CA ILE A 78 27.61 4.06 -29.31
C ILE A 78 29.13 3.94 -29.16
N GLN A 79 29.89 4.26 -30.22
CA GLN A 79 31.35 4.34 -30.18
C GLN A 79 31.81 5.52 -29.31
N ASN A 80 32.98 5.39 -28.67
CA ASN A 80 33.48 6.43 -27.76
C ASN A 80 33.71 7.77 -28.48
N ASP A 81 34.28 7.75 -29.68
CA ASP A 81 34.55 8.97 -30.47
C ASP A 81 33.27 9.77 -30.73
N THR A 82 32.19 9.10 -31.20
CA THR A 82 30.88 9.73 -31.40
C THR A 82 30.27 10.20 -30.09
N LEU A 83 30.47 9.48 -28.99
CA LEU A 83 29.98 9.88 -27.68
C LEU A 83 30.66 11.17 -27.21
N ASP A 84 31.97 11.29 -27.39
CA ASP A 84 32.73 12.48 -27.00
C ASP A 84 32.30 13.71 -27.83
N GLU A 85 32.04 13.54 -29.13
CA GLU A 85 31.45 14.58 -29.98
C GLU A 85 30.06 15.02 -29.51
N VAL A 86 29.21 14.06 -29.11
CA VAL A 86 27.87 14.34 -28.56
C VAL A 86 27.95 15.09 -27.24
N LEU A 87 28.85 14.69 -26.34
CA LEU A 87 29.03 15.37 -25.06
C LEU A 87 29.57 16.79 -25.26
N ALA A 88 30.50 16.99 -26.19
CA ALA A 88 31.01 18.30 -26.56
C ALA A 88 29.93 19.21 -27.17
N MET A 89 29.05 18.67 -28.02
CA MET A 89 27.95 19.43 -28.64
C MET A 89 26.86 19.84 -27.65
N THR A 90 26.54 18.97 -26.70
CA THR A 90 25.38 19.15 -25.81
C THR A 90 25.71 19.84 -24.49
N GLU A 91 26.99 19.87 -24.12
CA GLU A 91 27.47 20.33 -22.80
C GLU A 91 26.84 19.59 -21.60
N PHE A 92 26.22 18.43 -21.85
CA PHE A 92 25.64 17.60 -20.80
C PHE A 92 26.65 16.60 -20.26
N ALA A 93 26.56 16.30 -18.97
CA ALA A 93 27.38 15.27 -18.37
C ALA A 93 26.95 13.86 -18.82
N ARG A 94 27.92 12.95 -18.91
CA ARG A 94 27.64 11.52 -19.14
C ARG A 94 26.99 10.91 -17.88
N GLY A 95 25.75 10.47 -18.02
CA GLY A 95 25.00 9.78 -16.99
C GLY A 95 25.40 8.31 -16.86
N HIS A 96 25.25 7.77 -15.64
CA HIS A 96 25.45 6.36 -15.34
C HIS A 96 24.18 5.77 -14.73
N MET A 97 23.84 4.53 -15.12
CA MET A 97 22.72 3.78 -14.53
C MET A 97 23.19 3.02 -13.28
N PRO A 98 22.36 2.86 -12.24
CA PRO A 98 20.98 3.32 -12.15
C PRO A 98 20.83 4.82 -11.82
N VAL A 99 19.82 5.48 -12.39
CA VAL A 99 19.49 6.89 -12.13
C VAL A 99 18.10 7.02 -11.49
N ARG A 100 17.92 7.97 -10.58
CA ARG A 100 16.60 8.24 -10.01
C ARG A 100 15.77 9.12 -10.94
N TYR A 101 14.56 8.68 -11.25
CA TYR A 101 13.55 9.44 -12.00
C TYR A 101 12.20 9.34 -11.28
N LEU A 102 11.55 10.48 -11.02
CA LEU A 102 10.27 10.56 -10.30
C LEU A 102 10.26 9.78 -8.97
N GLY A 103 11.40 9.78 -8.26
CA GLY A 103 11.57 9.08 -6.99
C GLY A 103 11.92 7.59 -7.08
N ILE A 104 11.97 7.02 -8.29
CA ILE A 104 12.22 5.59 -8.55
C ILE A 104 13.56 5.38 -9.30
N PRO A 105 14.34 4.33 -9.00
CA PRO A 105 15.52 4.00 -9.79
C PRO A 105 15.15 3.42 -11.16
N LEU A 106 15.68 4.01 -12.21
CA LEU A 106 15.74 3.46 -13.56
C LEU A 106 17.05 2.69 -13.70
N ALA A 107 16.96 1.43 -14.09
CA ALA A 107 18.10 0.56 -14.29
C ALA A 107 17.95 -0.21 -15.61
N ALA A 108 19.08 -0.44 -16.28
CA ALA A 108 19.13 -1.30 -17.46
C ALA A 108 19.02 -2.80 -17.11
N GLN A 109 19.31 -3.15 -15.86
CA GLN A 109 19.28 -4.52 -15.35
C GLN A 109 18.28 -4.66 -14.20
N ARG A 110 18.09 -5.89 -13.72
CA ARG A 110 17.27 -6.16 -12.54
C ARG A 110 17.83 -5.37 -11.34
N LEU A 111 16.97 -4.61 -10.67
CA LEU A 111 17.33 -3.88 -9.47
C LEU A 111 17.87 -4.84 -8.39
N SER A 112 19.03 -4.49 -7.86
CA SER A 112 19.64 -5.12 -6.70
C SER A 112 18.86 -4.77 -5.43
N VAL A 113 19.10 -5.52 -4.34
CA VAL A 113 18.49 -5.19 -3.03
C VAL A 113 18.90 -3.79 -2.56
N THR A 114 20.09 -3.33 -2.94
CA THR A 114 20.63 -2.01 -2.57
C THR A 114 19.88 -0.87 -3.27
N ASP A 115 19.38 -1.10 -4.49
CA ASP A 115 18.62 -0.09 -5.24
C ASP A 115 17.25 0.22 -4.60
N TYR A 116 16.76 -0.66 -3.72
CA TYR A 116 15.55 -0.43 -2.92
C TYR A 116 15.83 0.26 -1.58
N SER A 117 17.08 0.59 -1.24
CA SER A 117 17.41 1.31 0.00
C SER A 117 16.60 2.61 0.14
N PRO A 118 16.40 3.43 -0.90
CA PRO A 118 15.55 4.62 -0.82
C PRO A 118 14.14 4.37 -0.29
N LEU A 119 13.51 3.25 -0.69
CA LEU A 119 12.18 2.87 -0.20
C LEU A 119 12.24 2.53 1.30
N VAL A 120 13.22 1.73 1.69
CA VAL A 120 13.41 1.30 3.09
C VAL A 120 13.72 2.51 3.97
N ASP A 121 14.57 3.42 3.51
CA ASP A 121 14.96 4.65 4.21
C ASP A 121 13.79 5.62 4.34
N GLN A 122 12.94 5.73 3.31
CA GLN A 122 11.72 6.53 3.38
C GLN A 122 10.74 5.99 4.43
N ILE A 123 10.55 4.66 4.47
CA ILE A 123 9.72 4.00 5.48
C ILE A 123 10.30 4.19 6.88
N ALA A 124 11.60 3.97 7.05
CA ALA A 124 12.31 4.18 8.31
C ALA A 124 12.21 5.65 8.76
N GLY A 125 12.41 6.60 7.86
CA GLY A 125 12.26 8.03 8.12
C GLY A 125 10.85 8.42 8.58
N CYS A 126 9.82 7.84 7.97
CA CYS A 126 8.43 7.99 8.44
C CYS A 126 8.27 7.47 9.87
N ILE A 127 8.76 6.26 10.17
CA ILE A 127 8.69 5.65 11.50
C ILE A 127 9.44 6.49 12.55
N CYS A 128 10.64 6.97 12.24
CA CYS A 128 11.44 7.80 13.15
C CYS A 128 10.68 9.07 13.56
N LYS A 129 10.00 9.74 12.62
CA LYS A 129 9.17 10.93 12.89
C LYS A 129 8.00 10.67 13.86
N TRP A 130 7.54 9.43 13.95
CA TRP A 130 6.43 9.02 14.81
C TRP A 130 6.88 8.42 16.14
N THR A 131 8.13 7.98 16.24
CA THR A 131 8.65 7.33 17.44
C THR A 131 8.73 8.29 18.63
N ALA A 132 8.93 9.59 18.37
CA ALA A 132 8.87 10.64 19.39
C ALA A 132 7.44 10.94 19.91
N LYS A 133 6.40 10.39 19.28
CA LYS A 133 4.99 10.63 19.64
C LYS A 133 4.49 9.45 20.47
N SER A 134 3.79 9.73 21.57
CA SER A 134 3.09 8.69 22.35
C SER A 134 1.86 8.18 21.58
N LEU A 135 2.07 7.20 20.71
CA LEU A 135 1.03 6.62 19.87
C LEU A 135 0.46 5.33 20.47
N SER A 136 -0.88 5.24 20.47
CA SER A 136 -1.55 3.99 20.81
C SER A 136 -1.24 2.89 19.78
N PHE A 137 -1.45 1.62 20.15
CA PHE A 137 -1.33 0.50 19.23
C PHE A 137 -2.19 0.69 17.98
N ALA A 138 -3.44 1.10 18.14
CA ALA A 138 -4.36 1.38 17.04
C ALA A 138 -3.85 2.52 16.14
N GLY A 139 -3.28 3.58 16.73
CA GLY A 139 -2.69 4.68 15.96
C GLY A 139 -1.50 4.22 15.11
N ARG A 140 -0.62 3.37 15.65
CA ARG A 140 0.52 2.81 14.91
C ARG A 140 0.07 1.89 13.78
N LEU A 141 -0.92 1.03 14.03
CA LEU A 141 -1.53 0.19 13.00
C LEU A 141 -2.13 1.03 11.86
N GLU A 142 -2.82 2.12 12.19
CA GLU A 142 -3.43 3.00 11.18
C GLU A 142 -2.38 3.74 10.36
N LEU A 143 -1.28 4.19 10.97
CA LEU A 143 -0.15 4.80 10.25
C LEU A 143 0.53 3.82 9.29
N ILE A 144 0.68 2.56 9.69
CA ILE A 144 1.17 1.50 8.78
C ILE A 144 0.23 1.40 7.58
N ARG A 145 -1.07 1.20 7.81
CA ARG A 145 -2.07 0.98 6.77
C ARG A 145 -2.24 2.16 5.82
N SER A 146 -2.28 3.37 6.33
CA SER A 146 -2.59 4.58 5.55
C SER A 146 -1.36 5.22 4.91
N VAL A 147 -0.22 5.24 5.61
CA VAL A 147 0.98 5.94 5.16
C VAL A 147 2.02 4.97 4.61
N LEU A 148 2.48 4.00 5.39
CA LEU A 148 3.58 3.12 4.97
C LEU A 148 3.18 2.25 3.78
N GLN A 149 2.00 1.64 3.81
CA GLN A 149 1.49 0.87 2.67
C GLN A 149 1.21 1.76 1.45
N GLY A 150 0.95 3.06 1.65
CA GLY A 150 0.85 4.04 0.56
C GLY A 150 2.19 4.26 -0.15
N VAL A 151 3.26 4.46 0.64
CA VAL A 151 4.64 4.59 0.13
C VAL A 151 5.08 3.33 -0.61
N GLU A 152 4.82 2.15 -0.02
CA GLU A 152 5.12 0.85 -0.65
C GLU A 152 4.35 0.68 -1.98
N CYS A 153 3.06 1.06 -2.01
CA CYS A 153 2.20 0.89 -3.18
C CYS A 153 2.73 1.61 -4.42
N PHE A 154 3.42 2.74 -4.27
CA PHE A 154 4.05 3.44 -5.39
C PHE A 154 5.12 2.58 -6.09
N TRP A 155 5.96 1.89 -5.31
CA TRP A 155 7.01 1.02 -5.83
C TRP A 155 6.47 -0.31 -6.37
N LEU A 156 5.47 -0.88 -5.68
CA LEU A 156 4.84 -2.15 -6.03
C LEU A 156 4.13 -2.11 -7.40
N GLN A 157 3.81 -0.93 -7.91
CA GLN A 157 3.19 -0.75 -9.23
C GLN A 157 4.19 -0.86 -10.38
N VAL A 158 5.47 -0.63 -10.13
CA VAL A 158 6.51 -0.52 -11.16
C VAL A 158 7.41 -1.74 -11.20
N PHE A 159 7.77 -2.31 -10.03
CA PHE A 159 8.69 -3.43 -9.96
C PHE A 159 8.16 -4.61 -9.14
N PRO A 160 8.59 -5.84 -9.48
CA PRO A 160 8.54 -6.94 -8.53
C PRO A 160 9.48 -6.68 -7.37
N LEU A 161 8.97 -6.71 -6.13
CA LEU A 161 9.81 -6.52 -4.95
C LEU A 161 10.53 -7.83 -4.58
N PRO A 162 11.87 -7.83 -4.40
CA PRO A 162 12.60 -8.98 -3.90
C PRO A 162 12.18 -9.34 -2.47
N MET A 163 12.14 -10.63 -2.14
CA MET A 163 11.76 -11.11 -0.80
C MET A 163 12.62 -10.50 0.31
N ALA A 164 13.92 -10.33 0.07
CA ALA A 164 14.84 -9.69 1.02
C ALA A 164 14.44 -8.25 1.38
N VAL A 165 13.85 -7.50 0.43
CA VAL A 165 13.36 -6.13 0.66
C VAL A 165 12.05 -6.17 1.45
N ILE A 166 11.14 -7.07 1.07
CA ILE A 166 9.86 -7.28 1.80
C ILE A 166 10.14 -7.60 3.27
N GLU A 167 11.09 -8.48 3.56
CA GLU A 167 11.48 -8.83 4.94
C GLU A 167 12.12 -7.66 5.70
N LYS A 168 12.86 -6.78 5.03
CA LYS A 168 13.35 -5.54 5.67
C LYS A 168 12.18 -4.63 6.07
N ILE A 169 11.21 -4.44 5.19
CA ILE A 169 10.02 -3.63 5.44
C ILE A 169 9.18 -4.24 6.57
N HIS A 170 8.91 -5.54 6.53
CA HIS A 170 8.19 -6.26 7.58
C HIS A 170 8.84 -6.09 8.94
N ARG A 171 10.18 -6.17 9.03
CA ARG A 171 10.91 -5.95 10.29
C ARG A 171 10.70 -4.53 10.85
N LEU A 172 10.77 -3.51 10.00
CA LEU A 172 10.53 -2.12 10.41
C LEU A 172 9.09 -1.93 10.91
N CYS A 173 8.11 -2.38 10.14
CA CYS A 173 6.70 -2.25 10.50
C CYS A 173 6.35 -3.07 11.76
N ARG A 174 6.96 -4.25 11.95
CA ARG A 174 6.82 -5.08 13.16
C ARG A 174 7.37 -4.39 14.38
N ALA A 175 8.60 -3.89 14.32
CA ALA A 175 9.22 -3.17 15.44
C ALA A 175 8.39 -1.93 15.83
N PHE A 176 7.91 -1.19 14.83
CA PHE A 176 7.06 -0.01 15.04
C PHE A 176 5.71 -0.39 15.66
N LEU A 177 4.99 -1.38 15.12
CA LEU A 177 3.65 -1.76 15.58
C LEU A 177 3.65 -2.24 17.05
N TRP A 178 4.68 -2.96 17.47
CA TRP A 178 4.74 -3.56 18.81
C TRP A 178 5.53 -2.73 19.83
N ASN A 179 6.32 -1.74 19.38
CA ASN A 179 7.26 -0.97 20.23
C ASN A 179 8.16 -1.89 21.06
N SER A 180 8.52 -3.04 20.48
CA SER A 180 9.32 -4.05 21.15
C SER A 180 10.04 -4.90 20.10
N LYS A 181 11.13 -5.53 20.51
CA LYS A 181 11.84 -6.51 19.65
C LYS A 181 11.08 -7.83 19.52
N ARG A 182 10.18 -8.15 20.47
CA ARG A 182 9.39 -9.38 20.48
C ARG A 182 7.95 -9.07 20.08
N ALA A 183 7.56 -9.38 18.85
CA ALA A 183 6.15 -9.33 18.49
C ALA A 183 5.43 -10.60 18.96
N PRO A 184 4.25 -10.46 19.59
CA PRO A 184 3.44 -11.58 20.06
C PRO A 184 2.79 -12.38 18.93
N VAL A 185 2.64 -11.79 17.73
CA VAL A 185 1.96 -12.40 16.58
C VAL A 185 2.86 -12.33 15.36
N ALA A 186 2.83 -13.36 14.50
CA ALA A 186 3.60 -13.37 13.27
C ALA A 186 3.09 -12.29 12.29
N TRP A 187 3.98 -11.76 11.46
CA TRP A 187 3.62 -10.69 10.52
C TRP A 187 2.63 -11.18 9.45
N VAL A 188 2.71 -12.45 9.05
CA VAL A 188 1.79 -13.05 8.09
C VAL A 188 0.37 -13.08 8.66
N ASP A 189 0.20 -13.49 9.91
CA ASP A 189 -1.11 -13.59 10.56
C ASP A 189 -1.83 -12.23 10.66
N ILE A 190 -1.08 -11.15 10.94
CA ILE A 190 -1.68 -9.81 11.00
C ILE A 190 -2.08 -9.29 9.61
N CYS A 191 -1.52 -9.82 8.53
CA CYS A 191 -1.84 -9.41 7.17
C CYS A 191 -3.21 -9.93 6.70
N HIS A 192 -3.82 -10.85 7.45
CA HIS A 192 -5.16 -11.31 7.14
C HIS A 192 -6.20 -10.22 7.40
N PRO A 193 -7.33 -10.22 6.66
CA PRO A 193 -8.47 -9.40 6.99
C PRO A 193 -8.96 -9.65 8.43
N LYS A 194 -9.69 -8.69 8.98
CA LYS A 194 -10.25 -8.84 10.34
C LYS A 194 -11.21 -10.02 10.41
N GLU A 195 -11.94 -10.27 9.33
CA GLU A 195 -12.83 -11.41 9.09
C GLU A 195 -12.14 -12.76 9.27
N GLU A 196 -10.85 -12.81 9.01
CA GLU A 196 -9.99 -13.99 9.07
C GLU A 196 -9.10 -14.00 10.33
N GLY A 197 -9.30 -13.03 11.23
CA GLY A 197 -8.61 -12.92 12.51
C GLY A 197 -7.36 -12.04 12.50
N GLY A 198 -6.98 -11.46 11.36
CA GLY A 198 -5.85 -10.54 11.27
C GLY A 198 -6.20 -9.08 11.58
N LEU A 199 -5.26 -8.17 11.30
CA LEU A 199 -5.40 -6.73 11.55
C LEU A 199 -5.72 -5.93 10.27
N GLY A 200 -5.83 -6.61 9.13
CA GLY A 200 -6.14 -6.02 7.82
C GLY A 200 -5.02 -5.16 7.24
N VAL A 201 -3.77 -5.45 7.58
CA VAL A 201 -2.60 -4.94 6.86
C VAL A 201 -2.48 -5.71 5.54
N ARG A 202 -2.24 -5.07 4.40
CA ARG A 202 -2.12 -5.83 3.13
C ARG A 202 -0.84 -6.66 3.09
N HIS A 203 -0.93 -7.90 2.62
CA HIS A 203 0.22 -8.75 2.34
C HIS A 203 0.98 -8.22 1.12
N ILE A 204 2.20 -7.70 1.32
CA ILE A 204 2.98 -6.94 0.31
C ILE A 204 3.17 -7.75 -0.98
N GLN A 205 3.57 -9.02 -0.87
CA GLN A 205 3.83 -9.86 -2.05
C GLN A 205 2.56 -10.11 -2.87
N SER A 206 1.44 -10.41 -2.22
CA SER A 206 0.16 -10.64 -2.92
C SER A 206 -0.38 -9.34 -3.51
N TRP A 207 -0.16 -8.20 -2.85
CA TRP A 207 -0.52 -6.89 -3.39
C TRP A 207 0.33 -6.53 -4.62
N ASN A 208 1.64 -6.83 -4.61
CA ASN A 208 2.51 -6.67 -5.77
C ASN A 208 1.99 -7.47 -6.97
N VAL A 209 1.69 -8.76 -6.77
CA VAL A 209 1.17 -9.64 -7.82
C VAL A 209 -0.17 -9.13 -8.37
N ALA A 210 -1.07 -8.66 -7.49
CA ALA A 210 -2.34 -8.08 -7.93
C ALA A 210 -2.18 -6.78 -8.75
N LEU A 211 -1.25 -5.91 -8.37
CA LEU A 211 -0.94 -4.70 -9.13
C LEU A 211 -0.33 -5.02 -10.49
N LEU A 212 0.56 -6.01 -10.55
CA LEU A 212 1.16 -6.48 -11.80
C LEU A 212 0.15 -7.21 -12.69
N ALA A 213 -0.79 -7.96 -12.12
CA ALA A 213 -1.90 -8.55 -12.87
C ALA A 213 -2.79 -7.48 -13.52
N ARG A 214 -2.99 -6.34 -12.86
CA ARG A 214 -3.66 -5.17 -13.47
C ARG A 214 -2.87 -4.63 -14.68
N VAL A 215 -1.55 -4.52 -14.58
CA VAL A 215 -0.70 -4.09 -15.71
C VAL A 215 -0.79 -5.07 -16.88
N LEU A 216 -0.75 -6.38 -16.59
CA LEU A 216 -0.94 -7.43 -17.57
C LEU A 216 -2.30 -7.30 -18.28
N TRP A 217 -3.37 -7.07 -17.51
CA TRP A 217 -4.71 -6.87 -18.08
C TRP A 217 -4.79 -5.63 -18.98
N ASN A 218 -4.15 -4.53 -18.59
CA ASN A 218 -4.08 -3.32 -19.42
C ASN A 218 -3.37 -3.57 -20.77
N ILE A 219 -2.35 -4.45 -20.80
CA ILE A 219 -1.69 -4.86 -22.03
C ILE A 219 -2.63 -5.69 -22.89
N HIS A 220 -3.35 -6.65 -22.29
CA HIS A 220 -4.34 -7.50 -22.97
C HIS A 220 -5.47 -6.67 -23.60
N CYS A 221 -6.06 -5.75 -22.84
CA CYS A 221 -7.13 -4.87 -23.32
C CYS A 221 -6.64 -3.76 -24.26
N LYS A 222 -5.34 -3.70 -24.57
CA LYS A 222 -4.73 -2.62 -25.38
C LYS A 222 -5.14 -1.23 -24.87
N ALA A 223 -5.07 -1.04 -23.56
CA ALA A 223 -5.48 0.22 -22.92
C ALA A 223 -4.82 1.42 -23.61
N ASP A 224 -5.54 2.54 -23.71
CA ASP A 224 -5.08 3.76 -24.37
C ASP A 224 -4.03 4.51 -23.55
N THR A 225 -2.89 3.86 -23.34
CA THR A 225 -1.73 4.37 -22.62
C THR A 225 -0.50 4.15 -23.47
N LEU A 226 0.45 5.10 -23.42
CA LEU A 226 1.68 5.00 -24.20
C LEU A 226 2.45 3.70 -23.89
N TRP A 227 2.50 3.32 -22.61
CA TRP A 227 3.12 2.08 -22.16
C TRP A 227 2.49 0.83 -22.79
N ALA A 228 1.15 0.68 -22.72
CA ALA A 228 0.49 -0.51 -23.25
C ALA A 228 0.64 -0.60 -24.77
N LYS A 229 0.54 0.53 -25.50
CA LYS A 229 0.81 0.59 -26.94
C LYS A 229 2.25 0.19 -27.25
N TRP A 230 3.22 0.72 -26.50
CA TRP A 230 4.64 0.43 -26.67
C TRP A 230 4.98 -1.04 -26.46
N VAL A 231 4.46 -1.66 -25.40
CA VAL A 231 4.67 -3.10 -25.15
C VAL A 231 4.09 -3.96 -26.27
N ASN A 232 2.86 -3.63 -26.72
CA ASN A 232 2.20 -4.34 -27.82
C ASN A 232 3.01 -4.24 -29.13
N GLU A 233 3.51 -3.06 -29.49
CA GLU A 233 4.22 -2.84 -30.75
C GLU A 233 5.66 -3.38 -30.77
N VAL A 234 6.37 -3.28 -29.64
CA VAL A 234 7.81 -3.58 -29.55
C VAL A 234 8.06 -5.03 -29.14
N TYR A 235 7.35 -5.53 -28.13
CA TYR A 235 7.57 -6.86 -27.57
C TYR A 235 6.61 -7.92 -28.12
N LEU A 236 5.29 -7.64 -28.10
CA LEU A 236 4.31 -8.63 -28.57
C LEU A 236 4.28 -8.73 -30.11
N ARG A 237 4.47 -7.62 -30.82
CA ARG A 237 4.51 -7.54 -32.29
C ARG A 237 3.30 -8.22 -32.95
N GLY A 238 2.11 -7.97 -32.41
CA GLY A 238 0.86 -8.57 -32.90
C GLY A 238 0.53 -9.95 -32.31
N ALA A 239 1.45 -10.59 -31.59
CA ALA A 239 1.14 -11.81 -30.86
C ALA A 239 0.17 -11.53 -29.70
N SER A 240 -0.66 -12.52 -29.39
CA SER A 240 -1.46 -12.51 -28.17
C SER A 240 -0.54 -12.49 -26.95
N LEU A 241 -0.87 -11.67 -25.95
CA LEU A 241 -0.18 -11.69 -24.66
C LEU A 241 -0.21 -13.08 -24.02
N TRP A 242 -1.23 -13.89 -24.33
CA TRP A 242 -1.42 -15.19 -23.72
C TRP A 242 -0.52 -16.29 -24.30
N ASP A 243 -0.14 -16.15 -25.56
CA ASP A 243 0.73 -17.11 -26.28
C ASP A 243 2.19 -16.64 -26.34
N TRP A 244 2.43 -15.37 -26.03
CA TRP A 244 3.76 -14.76 -26.10
C TRP A 244 4.73 -15.35 -25.07
N GLN A 245 5.95 -15.68 -25.45
CA GLN A 245 6.97 -16.15 -24.52
C GLN A 245 8.11 -15.13 -24.38
N PRO A 246 8.46 -14.72 -23.15
CA PRO A 246 9.52 -13.74 -22.96
C PRO A 246 10.89 -14.34 -23.28
N LYS A 247 11.75 -13.54 -23.90
CA LYS A 247 13.16 -13.88 -24.14
C LYS A 247 14.00 -13.65 -22.89
N LYS A 248 15.19 -14.26 -22.83
CA LYS A 248 16.13 -14.09 -21.71
C LYS A 248 16.54 -12.64 -21.51
N ASP A 249 16.70 -11.90 -22.61
CA ASP A 249 17.11 -10.49 -22.63
C ASP A 249 15.93 -9.51 -22.50
N ASP A 250 14.69 -10.01 -22.39
CA ASP A 250 13.54 -9.15 -22.14
C ASP A 250 13.55 -8.60 -20.72
N SER A 251 12.87 -7.45 -20.58
CA SER A 251 12.74 -6.73 -19.32
C SER A 251 12.33 -7.67 -18.17
N PRO A 252 13.00 -7.60 -17.01
CA PRO A 252 12.62 -8.38 -15.82
C PRO A 252 11.14 -8.21 -15.44
N LEU A 253 10.56 -7.02 -15.70
CA LEU A 253 9.14 -6.77 -15.47
C LEU A 253 8.27 -7.63 -16.38
N LEU A 254 8.55 -7.68 -17.69
CA LEU A 254 7.75 -8.45 -18.65
C LEU A 254 7.85 -9.96 -18.39
N ARG A 255 9.04 -10.45 -18.01
CA ARG A 255 9.22 -11.83 -17.54
C ARG A 255 8.35 -12.13 -16.34
N ARG A 256 8.29 -11.21 -15.37
CA ARG A 256 7.42 -11.36 -14.20
C ARG A 256 5.93 -11.33 -14.57
N LEU A 257 5.52 -10.50 -15.54
CA LEU A 257 4.14 -10.51 -16.03
C LEU A 257 3.79 -11.86 -16.66
N ALA A 258 4.68 -12.44 -17.46
CA ALA A 258 4.49 -13.78 -18.02
C ALA A 258 4.38 -14.86 -16.93
N GLU A 259 5.22 -14.83 -15.89
CA GLU A 259 5.08 -15.76 -14.75
C GLU A 259 3.72 -15.65 -14.04
N ILE A 260 3.18 -14.44 -13.91
CA ILE A 260 1.85 -14.22 -13.33
C ILE A 260 0.76 -14.74 -14.26
N ARG A 261 0.88 -14.49 -15.57
CA ARG A 261 -0.01 -15.06 -16.59
C ARG A 261 -0.06 -16.58 -16.47
N ASP A 262 1.10 -17.23 -16.52
CA ASP A 262 1.23 -18.69 -16.56
C ASP A 262 0.67 -19.32 -15.29
N ARG A 263 0.86 -18.66 -14.15
CA ARG A 263 0.20 -19.04 -12.89
C ARG A 263 -1.33 -18.99 -13.01
N ILE A 264 -1.89 -17.89 -13.53
CA ILE A 264 -3.35 -17.76 -13.69
C ILE A 264 -3.88 -18.84 -14.66
N ILE A 265 -3.20 -19.09 -15.78
CA ILE A 265 -3.58 -20.16 -16.73
C ILE A 265 -3.57 -21.52 -16.02
N THR A 266 -2.52 -21.81 -15.25
CA THR A 266 -2.40 -23.08 -14.52
C THR A 266 -3.52 -23.24 -13.48
N ASP A 267 -3.82 -22.17 -12.73
CA ASP A 267 -4.85 -22.18 -11.69
C ASP A 267 -6.28 -22.34 -12.25
N PHE A 268 -6.55 -21.91 -13.50
CA PHE A 268 -7.86 -22.02 -14.16
C PHE A 268 -7.94 -23.10 -15.27
N GLY A 269 -6.83 -23.77 -15.57
CA GLY A 269 -6.74 -24.88 -16.52
C GLY A 269 -6.65 -24.51 -18.00
N SER A 270 -7.11 -23.32 -18.42
CA SER A 270 -7.00 -22.86 -19.81
C SER A 270 -6.86 -21.33 -19.93
N THR A 271 -6.39 -20.88 -21.09
CA THR A 271 -6.28 -19.45 -21.42
C THR A 271 -7.64 -18.76 -21.42
N GLU A 272 -8.67 -19.39 -21.99
CA GLU A 272 -10.03 -18.85 -22.05
C GLU A 272 -10.64 -18.72 -20.65
N ALA A 273 -10.40 -19.72 -19.79
CA ALA A 273 -10.86 -19.70 -18.40
C ALA A 273 -10.17 -18.58 -17.61
N ALA A 274 -8.86 -18.40 -17.80
CA ALA A 274 -8.09 -17.31 -17.21
C ALA A 274 -8.60 -15.92 -17.66
N ILE A 275 -8.84 -15.72 -18.95
CA ILE A 275 -9.38 -14.46 -19.49
C ILE A 275 -10.78 -14.18 -18.91
N ARG A 276 -11.66 -15.18 -18.89
CA ARG A 276 -13.00 -15.06 -18.30
C ARG A 276 -12.91 -14.63 -16.84
N GLN A 277 -12.05 -15.27 -16.06
CA GLN A 277 -11.89 -14.90 -14.65
C GLN A 277 -11.36 -13.46 -14.48
N MET A 278 -10.35 -13.05 -15.24
CA MET A 278 -9.83 -11.68 -15.15
C MET A 278 -10.85 -10.64 -15.62
N THR A 279 -11.75 -11.01 -16.53
CA THR A 279 -12.90 -10.19 -16.94
C THR A 279 -13.88 -10.00 -15.79
N GLU A 280 -14.15 -11.05 -14.99
CA GLU A 280 -15.00 -10.93 -13.79
C GLU A 280 -14.38 -10.01 -12.72
N TRP A 281 -13.05 -9.87 -12.69
CA TRP A 281 -12.35 -8.94 -11.80
C TRP A 281 -12.34 -7.50 -12.31
N THR A 282 -12.93 -7.24 -13.47
CA THR A 282 -12.87 -5.96 -14.18
C THR A 282 -14.16 -5.16 -14.02
N ASP A 283 -14.02 -3.86 -13.76
CA ASP A 283 -15.12 -2.90 -13.81
C ASP A 283 -14.97 -1.93 -15.01
N ARG A 284 -15.79 -0.88 -15.07
CA ARG A 284 -15.75 0.12 -16.15
C ARG A 284 -14.40 0.85 -16.27
N LYS A 285 -13.59 0.88 -15.21
CA LYS A 285 -12.29 1.57 -15.15
C LYS A 285 -11.10 0.61 -15.35
N GLY A 286 -11.34 -0.69 -15.44
CA GLY A 286 -10.32 -1.72 -15.60
C GLY A 286 -10.31 -2.73 -14.47
N LEU A 287 -9.23 -3.50 -14.36
CA LEU A 287 -9.14 -4.58 -13.38
C LEU A 287 -9.06 -4.02 -11.94
N VAL A 288 -10.00 -4.47 -11.11
CA VAL A 288 -10.15 -4.06 -9.71
C VAL A 288 -9.09 -4.78 -8.85
N THR A 289 -8.03 -4.05 -8.50
CA THR A 289 -6.87 -4.61 -7.78
C THR A 289 -7.23 -5.29 -6.46
N SER A 290 -8.25 -4.81 -5.75
CA SER A 290 -8.68 -5.46 -4.49
C SER A 290 -9.26 -6.85 -4.74
N ILE A 291 -9.99 -7.09 -5.83
CA ILE A 291 -10.54 -8.42 -6.16
C ILE A 291 -9.39 -9.36 -6.53
N ALA A 292 -8.47 -8.91 -7.38
CA ALA A 292 -7.27 -9.69 -7.71
C ALA A 292 -6.40 -9.99 -6.48
N TYR A 293 -6.26 -9.03 -5.56
CA TYR A 293 -5.56 -9.25 -4.29
C TYR A 293 -6.22 -10.33 -3.44
N GLU A 294 -7.55 -10.30 -3.32
CA GLU A 294 -8.32 -11.32 -2.61
C GLU A 294 -8.13 -12.72 -3.21
N TYR A 295 -7.80 -12.82 -4.50
CA TYR A 295 -7.44 -14.08 -5.15
C TYR A 295 -5.99 -14.52 -4.83
N PHE A 296 -5.01 -13.63 -4.98
CA PHE A 296 -3.59 -13.98 -4.81
C PHE A 296 -3.11 -14.11 -3.35
N ARG A 297 -3.89 -13.62 -2.39
CA ARG A 297 -3.51 -13.68 -0.98
C ARG A 297 -3.81 -15.06 -0.37
N PRO A 298 -3.00 -15.52 0.60
CA PRO A 298 -3.39 -16.63 1.46
C PRO A 298 -4.72 -16.31 2.17
N LYS A 299 -5.63 -17.28 2.21
CA LYS A 299 -6.92 -17.17 2.91
C LYS A 299 -6.91 -18.06 4.13
N LEU A 300 -7.42 -17.53 5.24
CA LEU A 300 -7.75 -18.30 6.43
C LEU A 300 -9.26 -18.46 6.56
N PRO A 301 -9.75 -19.47 7.30
CA PRO A 301 -11.17 -19.60 7.58
C PRO A 301 -11.68 -18.34 8.29
N LYS A 302 -12.89 -17.91 7.91
CA LYS A 302 -13.57 -16.80 8.58
C LYS A 302 -13.77 -17.15 10.05
N GLN A 303 -13.39 -16.23 10.91
CA GLN A 303 -13.40 -16.43 12.35
C GLN A 303 -14.79 -16.05 12.92
N PRO A 304 -15.56 -16.98 13.50
CA PRO A 304 -16.89 -16.68 14.05
C PRO A 304 -16.85 -15.61 15.14
N TRP A 305 -15.78 -15.62 15.93
CA TRP A 305 -15.55 -14.63 16.99
C TRP A 305 -15.27 -13.22 16.49
N LYS A 306 -15.01 -13.01 15.18
CA LYS A 306 -14.79 -11.68 14.60
C LYS A 306 -15.92 -10.71 14.93
N ALA A 307 -17.17 -11.18 14.84
CA ALA A 307 -18.32 -10.35 15.17
C ALA A 307 -18.26 -9.86 16.63
N SER A 308 -17.74 -10.67 17.54
CA SER A 308 -17.62 -10.35 18.97
C SER A 308 -16.43 -9.44 19.29
N ILE A 309 -15.34 -9.50 18.52
CA ILE A 309 -14.12 -8.71 18.76
C ILE A 309 -14.13 -7.37 18.00
N TRP A 310 -14.61 -7.38 16.75
CA TRP A 310 -14.46 -6.26 15.83
C TRP A 310 -15.75 -5.48 15.57
N LYS A 311 -16.93 -6.04 15.85
CA LYS A 311 -18.12 -5.19 15.97
C LYS A 311 -18.02 -4.53 17.33
N ALA A 312 -17.91 -3.21 17.35
CA ALA A 312 -17.87 -2.36 18.56
C ALA A 312 -19.15 -2.43 19.41
N PHE A 313 -20.01 -3.42 19.17
CA PHE A 313 -21.29 -3.59 19.82
C PHE A 313 -21.20 -4.80 20.72
N ILE A 314 -21.00 -4.54 22.03
CA ILE A 314 -21.49 -5.47 23.05
C ILE A 314 -22.96 -5.71 22.68
N PRO A 315 -23.42 -6.96 22.47
CA PRO A 315 -24.78 -7.23 22.02
C PRO A 315 -25.78 -6.38 22.82
N GLN A 316 -26.77 -5.78 22.14
CA GLN A 316 -27.72 -4.87 22.80
C GLN A 316 -28.37 -5.55 24.00
N ILE A 317 -28.58 -6.87 23.92
CA ILE A 317 -29.11 -7.72 24.99
C ILE A 317 -28.20 -7.75 26.22
N LEU A 318 -26.87 -7.81 26.05
CA LEU A 318 -25.91 -7.75 27.16
C LEU A 318 -25.83 -6.34 27.75
N ILE A 319 -25.86 -5.30 26.91
CA ILE A 319 -25.93 -3.89 27.38
C ILE A 319 -27.26 -3.65 28.11
N HIS A 320 -28.38 -4.17 27.59
CA HIS A 320 -29.71 -4.00 28.16
C HIS A 320 -29.86 -4.79 29.45
N SER A 321 -29.33 -6.01 29.52
CA SER A 321 -29.29 -6.82 30.75
C SER A 321 -28.42 -6.18 31.82
N LEU A 322 -27.22 -5.70 31.46
CA LEU A 322 -26.34 -4.96 32.37
C LEU A 322 -26.94 -3.61 32.79
N ALA A 323 -27.53 -2.84 31.87
CA ALA A 323 -28.16 -1.55 32.14
C ALA A 323 -29.48 -1.68 32.92
N TRP A 324 -30.23 -2.77 32.72
CA TRP A 324 -31.41 -3.10 33.50
C TRP A 324 -31.03 -3.50 34.93
N THR A 325 -30.11 -4.45 35.07
CA THR A 325 -29.65 -4.92 36.40
C THR A 325 -28.93 -3.85 37.19
N THR A 326 -28.16 -2.96 36.56
CA THR A 326 -27.56 -1.79 37.23
C THR A 326 -28.54 -0.63 37.40
N GLY A 327 -29.53 -0.48 36.53
CA GLY A 327 -30.56 0.56 36.58
C GLY A 327 -31.60 0.36 37.68
N GLU A 328 -32.13 -0.85 37.85
CA GLU A 328 -33.05 -1.22 38.95
C GLU A 328 -32.38 -1.07 40.31
N TRP A 329 -31.13 -1.52 40.43
CA TRP A 329 -30.38 -1.49 41.69
C TRP A 329 -30.03 -0.11 42.19
N PHE A 330 -29.82 0.85 41.28
CA PHE A 330 -29.40 2.19 41.64
C PHE A 330 -30.47 3.27 41.37
N GLY A 331 -31.68 2.89 40.96
CA GLY A 331 -32.78 3.82 40.67
C GLY A 331 -32.50 4.79 39.51
N ILE A 332 -31.66 4.38 38.54
CA ILE A 332 -31.25 5.21 37.41
C ILE A 332 -32.09 4.84 36.19
N THR A 333 -32.97 5.74 35.75
CA THR A 333 -33.81 5.51 34.57
C THR A 333 -33.05 5.79 33.27
N ARG A 334 -32.96 4.74 32.43
CA ARG A 334 -32.49 4.69 31.03
C ARG A 334 -30.98 4.93 30.78
N MET A 335 -30.21 3.84 30.75
CA MET A 335 -28.91 3.78 30.06
C MET A 335 -28.97 2.86 28.84
N SER A 336 -29.21 3.42 27.66
CA SER A 336 -29.31 2.64 26.42
C SER A 336 -27.96 2.31 25.77
N THR A 337 -26.86 2.96 26.18
CA THR A 337 -25.51 2.70 25.63
C THR A 337 -24.40 2.88 26.68
N LEU A 338 -23.28 2.18 26.50
CA LEU A 338 -22.04 2.35 27.30
C LEU A 338 -21.54 3.80 27.26
N LEU A 339 -21.71 4.49 26.13
CA LEU A 339 -21.30 5.89 25.96
C LEU A 339 -22.16 6.84 26.81
N SER A 340 -23.48 6.56 26.90
CA SER A 340 -24.39 7.28 27.80
C SER A 340 -24.03 7.03 29.26
N ALA A 341 -23.62 5.81 29.61
CA ALA A 341 -23.14 5.47 30.95
C ALA A 341 -21.87 6.23 31.33
N VAL A 342 -20.88 6.27 30.42
CA VAL A 342 -19.63 7.03 30.62
C VAL A 342 -19.89 8.55 30.67
N LYS A 343 -20.81 9.07 29.85
CA LYS A 343 -21.19 10.50 29.89
C LYS A 343 -21.91 10.87 31.19
N TRP A 344 -22.76 9.99 31.72
CA TRP A 344 -23.39 10.16 33.04
C TRP A 344 -22.36 10.13 34.17
N LEU A 345 -21.41 9.19 34.10
CA LEU A 345 -20.25 9.09 35.01
C LEU A 345 -19.48 10.42 35.09
N LYS A 346 -19.25 11.06 33.94
CA LYS A 346 -18.60 12.37 33.85
C LYS A 346 -19.49 13.54 34.29
N LYS A 347 -20.82 13.36 34.29
CA LYS A 347 -21.81 14.38 34.68
C LYS A 347 -22.15 14.38 36.17
N GLY A 348 -21.69 13.39 36.94
CA GLY A 348 -21.89 13.29 38.39
C GLY A 348 -21.27 14.48 39.12
N LYS A 349 -22.04 15.56 39.25
CA LYS A 349 -21.70 16.75 40.04
C LYS A 349 -21.61 16.37 41.52
N THR A 350 -20.42 16.55 42.10
CA THR A 350 -20.17 17.16 43.42
C THR A 350 -21.25 16.97 44.50
N GLY A 351 -21.46 15.74 44.98
CA GLY A 351 -22.28 15.48 46.16
C GLY A 351 -21.75 14.28 46.94
N SER A 352 -21.38 14.49 48.21
CA SER A 352 -20.69 13.54 49.09
C SER A 352 -21.57 12.41 49.65
N SER A 353 -22.64 12.03 48.95
CA SER A 353 -23.50 10.93 49.37
C SER A 353 -22.76 9.60 49.22
N VAL A 354 -22.83 8.78 50.28
CA VAL A 354 -22.36 7.39 50.31
C VAL A 354 -22.87 6.60 49.10
N GLN A 355 -24.12 6.84 48.68
CA GLN A 355 -24.73 6.21 47.51
C GLN A 355 -24.04 6.56 46.19
N ASN A 356 -23.57 7.80 46.03
CA ASN A 356 -22.85 8.19 44.82
C ASN A 356 -21.46 7.52 44.75
N LYS A 357 -20.77 7.38 45.89
CA LYS A 357 -19.49 6.67 45.96
C LYS A 357 -19.67 5.18 45.64
N ALA A 358 -20.71 4.55 46.18
CA ALA A 358 -21.06 3.16 45.88
C ALA A 358 -21.38 2.93 44.39
N ARG A 359 -22.14 3.84 43.76
CA ARG A 359 -22.46 3.80 42.32
C ARG A 359 -21.21 3.87 41.43
N HIS A 360 -20.27 4.77 41.74
CA HIS A 360 -19.02 4.89 40.98
C HIS A 360 -18.15 3.64 41.13
N LEU A 361 -18.05 3.10 42.35
CA LEU A 361 -17.29 1.91 42.64
C LEU A 361 -17.86 0.68 41.91
N ALA A 362 -19.17 0.48 41.96
CA ALA A 362 -19.85 -0.62 41.27
C ALA A 362 -19.60 -0.60 39.76
N LEU A 363 -19.61 0.59 39.15
CA LEU A 363 -19.37 0.77 37.73
C LEU A 363 -17.89 0.54 37.36
N ALA A 364 -16.95 1.03 38.18
CA ALA A 364 -15.52 0.77 37.99
C ALA A 364 -15.21 -0.73 38.08
N CYS A 365 -15.79 -1.44 39.06
CA CYS A 365 -15.65 -2.89 39.21
C CYS A 365 -16.24 -3.64 38.00
N THR A 366 -17.40 -3.21 37.51
CA THR A 366 -18.03 -3.82 36.33
C THR A 366 -17.14 -3.66 35.09
N VAL A 367 -16.59 -2.47 34.85
CA VAL A 367 -15.67 -2.21 33.74
C VAL A 367 -14.38 -3.02 33.88
N TYR A 368 -13.80 -3.09 35.07
CA TYR A 368 -12.58 -3.86 35.35
C TYR A 368 -12.79 -5.37 35.12
N SER A 369 -13.90 -5.93 35.60
CA SER A 369 -14.22 -7.35 35.41
C SER A 369 -14.47 -7.70 33.94
N LEU A 370 -15.13 -6.82 33.18
CA LEU A 370 -15.29 -6.98 31.74
C LEU A 370 -13.94 -6.94 31.00
N TRP A 371 -13.06 -6.00 31.38
CA TRP A 371 -11.71 -5.91 30.82
C TRP A 371 -10.86 -7.16 31.15
N ARG A 372 -10.92 -7.62 32.41
CA ARG A 372 -10.18 -8.79 32.88
C ARG A 372 -10.64 -10.06 32.17
N HIS A 373 -11.94 -10.33 32.10
CA HIS A 373 -12.48 -11.50 31.43
C HIS A 373 -12.15 -11.52 29.94
N ARG A 374 -12.22 -10.34 29.28
CA ARG A 374 -11.74 -10.18 27.90
C ARG A 374 -10.28 -10.60 27.76
N ASN A 375 -9.40 -10.18 28.67
CA ASN A 375 -7.98 -10.51 28.60
C ASN A 375 -7.70 -11.99 28.92
N GLU A 376 -8.43 -12.59 29.85
CA GLU A 376 -8.32 -14.01 30.18
C GLU A 376 -8.72 -14.90 28.98
N ILE A 377 -9.72 -14.50 28.20
CA ILE A 377 -10.07 -15.19 26.95
C ILE A 377 -8.97 -15.00 25.88
N ILE A 378 -8.49 -13.77 25.70
CA ILE A 378 -7.58 -13.41 24.61
C ILE A 378 -6.16 -13.94 24.83
N PHE A 379 -5.64 -13.85 26.05
CA PHE A 379 -4.22 -14.09 26.36
C PHE A 379 -3.99 -15.41 27.11
N GLU A 380 -5.00 -15.92 27.82
CA GLU A 380 -4.88 -17.18 28.59
C GLU A 380 -5.68 -18.33 27.96
N GLY A 381 -6.38 -18.09 26.84
CA GLY A 381 -7.08 -19.12 26.07
C GLY A 381 -8.31 -19.71 26.77
N LYS A 382 -8.87 -19.04 27.78
CA LYS A 382 -10.05 -19.51 28.50
C LYS A 382 -11.32 -19.44 27.66
N ALA A 383 -12.22 -20.41 27.84
CA ALA A 383 -13.52 -20.41 27.17
C ALA A 383 -14.40 -19.23 27.60
N PRO A 384 -15.16 -18.61 26.68
CA PRO A 384 -16.06 -17.51 27.03
C PRO A 384 -17.17 -18.00 27.96
N ASN A 385 -17.35 -17.35 29.10
CA ASN A 385 -18.38 -17.68 30.08
C ASN A 385 -19.16 -16.41 30.51
N PRO A 386 -20.08 -15.94 29.67
CA PRO A 386 -20.83 -14.70 29.93
C PRO A 386 -21.73 -14.80 31.16
N ASP A 387 -22.35 -15.96 31.41
CA ASP A 387 -23.23 -16.15 32.57
C ASP A 387 -22.42 -16.14 33.88
N GLY A 388 -21.28 -16.84 33.90
CA GLY A 388 -20.35 -16.81 35.01
C GLY A 388 -19.75 -15.41 35.26
N LEU A 389 -19.51 -14.63 34.19
CA LEU A 389 -19.04 -13.25 34.31
C LEU A 389 -20.07 -12.34 34.96
N VAL A 390 -21.34 -12.44 34.56
CA VAL A 390 -22.43 -11.65 35.17
C VAL A 390 -22.58 -11.98 36.65
N ILE A 391 -22.53 -13.26 37.01
CA ILE A 391 -22.57 -13.71 38.41
C ILE A 391 -21.35 -13.18 39.19
N SER A 392 -20.15 -13.28 38.62
CA SER A 392 -18.91 -12.79 39.23
C SER A 392 -18.92 -11.28 39.46
N ILE A 393 -19.40 -10.50 38.48
CA ILE A 393 -19.58 -9.06 38.60
C ILE A 393 -20.55 -8.74 39.74
N LYS A 394 -21.70 -9.41 39.79
CA LYS A 394 -22.67 -9.24 40.88
C LYS A 394 -22.02 -9.52 42.23
N ILE A 395 -21.47 -10.72 42.44
CA ILE A 395 -20.86 -11.11 43.72
C ILE A 395 -19.75 -10.13 44.15
N THR A 396 -18.90 -9.70 43.21
CA THR A 396 -17.80 -8.77 43.49
C THR A 396 -18.32 -7.40 43.93
N VAL A 397 -19.32 -6.87 43.22
CA VAL A 397 -19.96 -5.59 43.56
C VAL A 397 -20.67 -5.69 44.91
N TYR A 398 -21.45 -6.75 45.15
CA TYR A 398 -22.12 -7.00 46.43
C TYR A 398 -21.14 -7.08 47.60
N ARG A 399 -20.06 -7.86 47.46
CA ARG A 399 -19.02 -7.98 48.51
C ARG A 399 -18.40 -6.64 48.82
N LEU A 400 -18.01 -5.87 47.80
CA LEU A 400 -17.38 -4.57 48.00
C LEU A 400 -18.34 -3.55 48.64
N ILE A 401 -19.61 -3.53 48.24
CA ILE A 401 -20.61 -2.64 48.84
C ILE A 401 -20.87 -3.01 50.30
N LEU A 402 -21.07 -4.29 50.61
CA LEU A 402 -21.31 -4.74 52.00
C LEU A 402 -20.09 -4.54 52.91
N THR A 403 -18.87 -4.66 52.37
CA THR A 403 -17.63 -4.45 53.14
C THR A 403 -17.41 -2.96 53.44
N LEU A 404 -17.71 -2.08 52.49
CA LEU A 404 -17.44 -0.64 52.61
C LEU A 404 -18.62 0.13 53.23
N PHE A 405 -19.83 -0.41 53.19
CA PHE A 405 -21.06 0.19 53.73
C PHE A 405 -21.88 -0.84 54.53
N PRO A 406 -21.36 -1.34 55.67
CA PRO A 406 -21.96 -2.44 56.44
C PRO A 406 -23.31 -2.09 57.11
N GLN A 407 -23.64 -0.80 57.28
CA GLN A 407 -24.90 -0.35 57.88
C GLN A 407 -26.00 -0.01 56.85
N GLY A 408 -25.79 -0.33 55.56
CA GLY A 408 -26.73 -0.01 54.47
C GLY A 408 -26.35 1.27 53.71
N LEU A 409 -27.05 1.48 52.58
CA LEU A 409 -26.82 2.55 51.59
C LEU A 409 -27.69 3.78 51.82
#